data_AF-A0AAV6KAS0-F1
#
_entry.id   AF-A0AAV6KAS0-F1
#
_cell.length_a   1.000
_cell.length_b   1.000
_cell.length_c   1.000
_cell.angle_alpha   90.00
_cell.angle_beta   90.00
_cell.angle_gamma   90.00
#
_symmetry.space_group_name_H-M   'P 1'
#
loop_
_entity.id
_entity.type
_entity.pdbx_description
1 polymer ?
#
loop_
_entity_poly.entity_id
_entity_poly.type
_entity_poly.pdbx_seq_one_letter_code
_entity_poly.pdbx_strand_id
1 'polypeptide(L)'
;MDSGSLFGFSCECDNGWKRTPFDNETNFEFLPCIIPNCSLNYSCMPAAPPAPAMAPMPLNPSNFDPCYWIYCGEGTCTKNSTYSHTCQCDSGSYNLLSIPVFPCYSNCKTSKL
;
A
#
# COMPACT_ATOMS: atom_id res chain seq x y z
N MET A 1 20.93 14.07 14.48
CA MET A 1 19.69 13.67 15.18
C MET A 1 19.25 12.39 14.52
N ASP A 2 19.36 11.26 15.21
CA ASP A 2 19.01 9.93 14.69
C ASP A 2 17.50 9.80 14.54
N SER A 3 17.05 9.62 13.29
CA SER A 3 15.63 9.68 12.90
C SER A 3 14.82 8.42 13.24
N GLY A 4 15.45 7.38 13.80
CA GLY A 4 14.72 6.22 14.36
C GLY A 4 13.78 6.61 15.51
N SER A 5 13.93 7.83 16.03
CA SER A 5 13.18 8.40 17.16
C SER A 5 12.33 9.62 16.76
N LEU A 6 11.85 9.74 15.52
CA LEU A 6 10.92 10.84 15.19
C LEU A 6 9.66 10.81 16.09
N PHE A 7 9.26 9.60 16.51
CA PHE A 7 8.16 9.36 17.45
C PHE A 7 8.57 8.67 18.75
N GLY A 8 9.88 8.53 19.02
CA GLY A 8 10.39 7.89 20.24
C GLY A 8 10.27 6.35 20.28
N PHE A 9 9.90 5.71 19.17
CA PHE A 9 9.84 4.26 19.04
C PHE A 9 10.26 3.82 17.63
N SER A 10 10.80 2.60 17.54
CA SER A 10 11.05 1.88 16.30
C SER A 10 10.31 0.54 16.31
N CYS A 11 10.04 -0.02 15.13
CA CYS A 11 9.52 -1.37 14.98
C CYS A 11 10.59 -2.27 14.33
N GLU A 12 10.90 -3.37 15.00
CA GLU A 12 11.76 -4.44 14.47
C GLU A 12 10.90 -5.41 13.65
N CYS A 13 11.38 -5.83 12.47
CA CYS A 13 10.64 -6.76 11.62
C CYS A 13 10.93 -8.21 12.03
N ASP A 14 9.86 -8.99 12.21
CA ASP A 14 9.96 -10.44 12.36
C ASP A 14 10.63 -11.09 11.14
N ASN A 15 11.22 -12.27 11.34
CA ASN A 15 11.89 -12.99 10.27
C ASN A 15 10.93 -13.25 9.09
N GLY A 16 11.37 -12.91 7.88
CA GLY A 16 10.54 -13.00 6.68
C GLY A 16 9.58 -11.83 6.45
N TRP A 17 9.62 -10.78 7.27
CA TRP A 17 8.89 -9.53 7.05
C TRP A 17 9.83 -8.36 6.78
N LYS A 18 9.37 -7.42 5.97
CA LYS A 18 10.10 -6.23 5.56
C LYS A 18 9.20 -5.01 5.73
N ARG A 19 9.83 -3.87 5.98
CA ARG A 19 9.20 -2.55 5.95
C ARG A 19 9.16 -2.04 4.50
N THR A 20 8.19 -1.18 4.18
CA THR A 20 8.10 -0.53 2.86
C THR A 20 9.40 0.20 2.52
N PRO A 21 10.12 -0.20 1.45
CA PRO A 21 11.33 0.51 1.05
C PRO A 21 10.94 1.87 0.46
N PHE A 22 11.52 2.93 1.00
CA PHE A 22 11.65 4.22 0.32
C PHE A 22 13.11 4.37 -0.08
N ASP A 23 13.37 5.00 -1.22
CA ASP A 23 14.73 5.17 -1.71
C ASP A 23 15.62 5.81 -0.63
N ASN A 24 16.62 5.04 -0.22
CA ASN A 24 17.84 5.52 0.44
C ASN A 24 17.73 6.16 1.84
N GLU A 25 16.79 5.78 2.72
CA GLU A 25 16.75 6.36 4.07
C GLU A 25 16.52 5.37 5.22
N THR A 26 17.51 5.27 6.12
CA THR A 26 17.49 4.65 7.45
C THR A 26 16.56 5.35 8.46
N ASN A 27 15.69 6.27 8.01
CA ASN A 27 14.98 7.21 8.86
C ASN A 27 13.53 6.82 9.18
N PHE A 28 13.04 5.68 8.70
CA PHE A 28 11.63 5.27 8.78
C PHE A 28 11.40 4.02 9.63
N GLU A 29 12.28 3.74 10.58
CA GLU A 29 12.20 2.60 11.48
C GLU A 29 10.94 2.57 12.36
N PHE A 30 10.08 3.58 12.34
CA PHE A 30 8.78 3.59 13.03
C PHE A 30 7.62 3.01 12.19
N LEU A 31 7.77 2.82 10.87
CA LEU A 31 6.69 2.30 10.02
C LEU A 31 6.37 0.82 10.33
N PRO A 32 5.20 0.24 10.05
CA PRO A 32 4.98 -1.17 10.33
C PRO A 32 5.70 -2.10 9.32
N CYS A 33 6.03 -3.33 9.73
CA CYS A 33 6.61 -4.38 8.87
C CYS A 33 5.48 -5.19 8.20
N ILE A 34 5.07 -4.76 7.01
CA ILE A 34 3.87 -5.30 6.33
C ILE A 34 4.16 -6.03 5.02
N ILE A 35 5.41 -6.11 4.59
CA ILE A 35 5.80 -6.78 3.35
C ILE A 35 6.37 -8.17 3.70
N PRO A 36 5.66 -9.27 3.44
CA PRO A 36 6.24 -10.60 3.61
C PRO A 36 7.33 -10.83 2.56
N ASN A 37 8.22 -11.79 2.80
CA ASN A 37 9.30 -12.17 1.90
C ASN A 37 8.78 -12.99 0.71
N CYS A 38 7.83 -12.43 -0.04
CA CYS A 38 7.33 -12.95 -1.30
C CYS A 38 7.90 -12.16 -2.47
N SER A 39 8.06 -12.81 -3.62
CA SER A 39 8.44 -12.14 -4.86
C SER A 39 7.18 -11.75 -5.64
N LEU A 40 7.02 -10.45 -5.91
CA LEU A 40 6.02 -9.98 -6.86
C LEU A 40 6.59 -10.18 -8.27
N ASN A 41 5.91 -11.02 -9.06
CA ASN A 41 6.29 -11.24 -10.44
C ASN A 41 5.55 -10.23 -11.33
N TYR A 42 6.29 -9.21 -11.78
CA TYR A 42 5.76 -8.18 -12.68
C TYR A 42 5.86 -8.57 -14.17
N SER A 43 6.45 -9.72 -14.52
CA SER A 43 6.70 -10.13 -15.91
C SER A 43 5.43 -10.36 -16.73
N CYS A 44 4.30 -10.60 -16.05
CA CYS A 44 3.00 -10.72 -16.69
C CYS A 44 2.08 -9.52 -16.45
N MET A 45 2.61 -8.44 -15.87
CA MET A 45 1.89 -7.18 -15.77
C MET A 45 2.12 -6.36 -17.04
N PRO A 46 1.05 -5.81 -17.65
CA PRO A 46 1.23 -4.69 -18.55
C PRO A 46 1.92 -3.55 -17.79
N ALA A 47 2.61 -2.68 -18.52
CA ALA A 47 3.22 -1.50 -17.91
C ALA A 47 2.17 -0.74 -17.08
N ALA A 48 2.60 -0.24 -15.92
CA ALA A 48 1.72 0.53 -15.05
C ALA A 48 1.07 1.66 -15.87
N PRO A 49 -0.25 1.89 -15.73
CA PRO A 49 -0.87 3.06 -16.34
C PRO A 49 -0.13 4.33 -15.88
N PRO A 50 -0.10 5.38 -16.71
CA PRO A 50 0.38 6.69 -16.26
C PRO A 50 -0.30 7.04 -14.94
N ALA A 51 0.48 7.49 -13.96
CA ALA A 51 -0.09 7.95 -12.70
C ALA A 51 -1.16 9.01 -13.01
N PRO A 52 -2.37 8.91 -12.40
CA PRO A 52 -3.38 9.93 -12.57
C PRO A 52 -2.80 11.30 -12.23
N ALA A 53 -3.22 12.34 -12.97
CA ALA A 53 -2.91 13.70 -12.56
C ALA A 53 -3.41 13.88 -11.12
N MET A 54 -2.53 14.36 -10.24
CA MET A 54 -2.93 14.69 -8.87
C MET A 54 -4.08 15.68 -8.97
N ALA A 55 -5.26 15.28 -8.51
CA ALA A 55 -6.37 16.20 -8.38
C ALA A 55 -5.99 17.34 -7.40
N PRO A 56 -6.73 18.44 -7.34
CA PRO A 56 -6.52 19.41 -6.29
C PRO A 56 -6.83 18.76 -4.94
N MET A 57 -5.92 18.87 -3.97
CA MET A 57 -6.18 18.39 -2.61
C MET A 57 -7.43 19.09 -2.06
N PRO A 58 -8.42 18.34 -1.54
CA PRO A 58 -9.54 18.97 -0.85
C PRO A 58 -9.01 19.68 0.40
N LEU A 59 -9.01 21.01 0.38
CA LEU A 59 -8.50 21.87 1.47
C LEU A 59 -9.35 21.81 2.75
N ASN A 60 -10.55 21.21 2.69
CA ASN A 60 -11.42 21.06 3.84
C ASN A 60 -11.15 19.72 4.56
N PRO A 61 -10.59 19.72 5.79
CA PRO A 61 -10.26 18.49 6.51
C PRO A 61 -11.48 17.63 6.85
N SER A 62 -12.66 18.24 6.98
CA SER A 62 -13.95 17.53 7.13
C SER A 62 -14.33 16.68 5.90
N ASN A 63 -13.70 16.94 4.75
CA ASN A 63 -13.96 16.27 3.47
C ASN A 63 -12.84 15.31 3.11
N PHE A 64 -12.06 14.84 4.10
CA PHE A 64 -11.04 13.85 3.84
C PHE A 64 -11.67 12.59 3.26
N ASP A 65 -11.30 12.27 2.02
CA ASP A 65 -11.64 11.03 1.36
C ASP A 65 -10.36 10.18 1.23
N PRO A 66 -10.25 9.05 1.93
CA PRO A 66 -9.07 8.19 1.82
C PRO A 66 -8.87 7.67 0.38
N CYS A 67 -9.93 7.56 -0.42
CA CYS A 67 -9.81 7.08 -1.80
C CYS A 67 -9.08 8.03 -2.74
N TYR A 68 -8.85 9.27 -2.33
CA TYR A 68 -8.04 10.21 -3.08
C TYR A 68 -6.54 9.81 -3.10
N TRP A 69 -6.05 9.21 -2.01
CA TRP A 69 -4.60 8.94 -1.82
C TRP A 69 -4.22 7.48 -2.03
N ILE A 70 -5.20 6.63 -2.35
CA ILE A 70 -5.03 5.18 -2.40
C ILE A 70 -5.14 4.70 -3.84
N TYR A 71 -4.16 3.88 -4.23
CA TYR A 71 -4.20 3.12 -5.46
C TYR A 71 -4.68 1.69 -5.19
N CYS A 72 -5.86 1.32 -5.69
CA CYS A 72 -6.43 -0.02 -5.47
C CYS A 72 -6.04 -1.06 -6.52
N GLY A 73 -5.18 -0.73 -7.50
CA GLY A 73 -4.80 -1.70 -8.54
C GLY A 73 -5.97 -2.07 -9.45
N GLU A 74 -6.18 -3.37 -9.64
CA GLU A 74 -7.32 -3.96 -10.39
C GLU A 74 -8.59 -3.97 -9.52
N GLY A 75 -8.97 -2.81 -8.99
CA GLY A 75 -10.11 -2.68 -8.11
C GLY A 75 -10.48 -1.23 -7.84
N THR A 76 -11.65 -1.05 -7.23
CA THR A 76 -12.23 0.27 -6.94
C THR A 76 -12.13 0.58 -5.45
N CYS A 77 -11.69 1.80 -5.12
CA CYS A 77 -11.68 2.26 -3.73
C CYS A 77 -13.09 2.58 -3.24
N THR A 78 -13.40 2.09 -2.04
CA THR A 78 -14.63 2.40 -1.30
C THR A 78 -14.27 3.01 0.05
N LYS A 79 -14.80 4.20 0.34
CA LYS A 79 -14.61 4.85 1.64
C LYS A 79 -15.50 4.19 2.69
N ASN A 80 -14.89 3.68 3.76
CA ASN A 80 -15.61 3.05 4.88
C ASN A 80 -15.83 4.03 6.04
N SER A 81 -14.86 4.91 6.29
CA SER A 81 -14.94 5.94 7.34
C SER A 81 -14.11 7.16 6.96
N THR A 82 -14.00 8.15 7.85
CA THR A 82 -13.18 9.34 7.63
C THR A 82 -11.74 8.98 7.28
N TYR A 83 -11.15 7.92 7.86
CA TYR A 83 -9.74 7.58 7.66
C TYR A 83 -9.51 6.14 7.16
N SER A 84 -10.59 5.43 6.81
CA SER A 84 -10.52 4.04 6.36
C SER A 84 -11.19 3.87 5.01
N HIS A 85 -10.61 3.00 4.20
CA HIS A 85 -11.12 2.60 2.90
C HIS A 85 -11.03 1.08 2.77
N THR A 86 -11.59 0.55 1.69
CA THR A 86 -11.33 -0.79 1.18
C THR A 86 -11.18 -0.76 -0.33
N CYS A 87 -10.36 -1.66 -0.86
CA CYS A 87 -10.23 -1.89 -2.29
C CYS A 87 -11.10 -3.07 -2.68
N GLN A 88 -12.18 -2.81 -3.41
CA GLN A 88 -13.07 -3.84 -3.93
C GLN A 88 -12.54 -4.33 -5.28
N CYS A 89 -12.05 -5.56 -5.29
CA CYS A 89 -11.35 -6.14 -6.43
C CYS A 89 -12.28 -6.55 -7.58
N ASP A 90 -11.80 -6.35 -8.80
CA ASP A 90 -12.49 -6.81 -10.01
C ASP A 90 -12.44 -8.34 -10.11
N SER A 91 -13.36 -8.92 -10.89
CA SER A 91 -13.45 -10.37 -11.07
C SER A 91 -12.10 -10.97 -11.55
N GLY A 92 -11.60 -11.97 -10.83
CA GLY A 92 -10.32 -12.63 -11.13
C GLY A 92 -9.09 -11.97 -10.48
N SER A 93 -9.27 -10.92 -9.69
CA SER A 93 -8.24 -10.30 -8.87
C SER A 93 -8.58 -10.40 -7.38
N TYR A 94 -7.55 -10.30 -6.53
CA TYR A 94 -7.68 -10.43 -5.08
C TYR A 94 -6.79 -9.41 -4.39
N ASN A 95 -7.20 -8.95 -3.21
CA ASN A 95 -6.35 -8.06 -2.43
C ASN A 95 -5.02 -8.75 -2.09
N LEU A 96 -3.94 -7.99 -2.14
CA LEU A 96 -2.64 -8.47 -1.67
C LEU A 96 -2.77 -9.00 -0.23
N LEU A 97 -2.24 -10.20 0.03
CA LEU A 97 -2.34 -10.91 1.31
C LEU A 97 -3.79 -11.16 1.80
N SER A 98 -4.79 -11.05 0.93
CA SER A 98 -6.21 -11.11 1.29
C SER A 98 -6.63 -10.04 2.32
N ILE A 99 -5.91 -8.91 2.37
CA ILE A 99 -6.20 -7.79 3.27
C ILE A 99 -7.00 -6.72 2.50
N PRO A 100 -8.23 -6.36 2.91
CA PRO A 100 -9.15 -5.58 2.08
C PRO A 100 -8.74 -4.12 1.88
N VAL A 101 -7.77 -3.61 2.65
CA VAL A 101 -7.19 -2.27 2.47
C VAL A 101 -6.01 -2.26 1.49
N PHE A 102 -5.56 -3.44 1.04
CA PHE A 102 -4.43 -3.55 0.12
C PHE A 102 -4.88 -3.62 -1.35
N PRO A 103 -4.03 -3.18 -2.29
CA PRO A 103 -4.35 -3.18 -3.71
C PRO A 103 -4.68 -4.58 -4.25
N CYS A 104 -5.49 -4.61 -5.30
CA CYS A 104 -5.94 -5.81 -5.98
C CYS A 104 -4.97 -6.25 -7.08
N TYR A 105 -4.71 -7.54 -7.11
CA TYR A 105 -3.77 -8.20 -8.02
C TYR A 105 -4.36 -9.51 -8.53
N SER A 106 -4.31 -9.75 -9.83
CA SER A 106 -4.62 -11.04 -10.45
C SER A 106 -3.59 -12.13 -10.10
N ASN A 107 -4.02 -13.40 -10.15
CA ASN A 107 -3.24 -14.58 -9.74
C ASN A 107 -1.87 -14.74 -10.42
N CYS A 108 -1.59 -14.01 -11.50
CA CYS A 108 -0.27 -14.02 -12.12
C CYS A 108 0.81 -13.31 -11.28
N LYS A 109 0.42 -12.55 -10.24
CA LYS A 109 1.31 -11.58 -9.56
C LYS A 109 1.90 -12.07 -8.24
N THR A 110 1.39 -13.16 -7.65
CA THR A 110 1.90 -13.70 -6.39
C THR A 110 2.13 -15.21 -6.53
N SER A 111 3.40 -15.63 -6.56
CA SER A 111 3.73 -17.03 -6.33
C SER A 111 3.80 -17.23 -4.81
N LYS A 112 2.94 -18.12 -4.31
CA LYS A 112 3.00 -18.59 -2.92
C LYS A 112 4.24 -19.49 -2.82
N LEU A 113 5.15 -19.20 -1.89
CA LEU A 113 6.13 -20.19 -1.42
C LEU A 113 5.38 -21.32 -0.69
#